data_AF-A0A924YW81-F1
#
_entry.id   AF-A0A924YW81-F1
#
_cell.length_a   1.000
_cell.length_b   1.000
_cell.length_c   1.000
_cell.angle_alpha   90.00
_cell.angle_beta   90.00
_cell.angle_gamma   90.00
#
_symmetry.space_group_name_H-M   'P 1'
#
loop_
_entity.id
_entity.type
_entity.pdbx_description
1 polymer ?
#
loop_
_entity_poly.entity_id
_entity_poly.type
_entity_poly.pdbx_seq_one_letter_code
_entity_poly.pdbx_strand_id
1 'polypeptide(L)'
;MLSRTWLRLASVSLGFWMLHSLAYGDDAMDARAKKFVEAHVAKMRPLEKESGIAWWDANTTGKDEDFQRKEAAQNKIDAALADPVVFRELKTIKESEKVSDKLLARQIDVLYLGYLEKQVDPLLLREMVAKANAIEKAFNVFRAEVDGKKLSENDVRKTLKESTSSDERRKVWEGSKRVGANVAPDLIALAKLRNQAAAQLGFNNYHQ
;
A
#
# COMPACT_ATOMS: atom_id res chain seq x y z
N MET A 1 72.98 43.74 -30.90
CA MET A 1 72.00 44.04 -31.96
C MET A 1 70.79 43.15 -31.75
N LEU A 2 69.61 43.77 -31.57
CA LEU A 2 68.21 43.37 -31.85
C LEU A 2 67.99 42.03 -32.61
N SER A 3 66.94 41.21 -32.45
CA SER A 3 65.59 41.39 -31.89
C SER A 3 64.75 40.08 -31.90
N ARG A 4 63.72 40.04 -31.02
CA ARG A 4 62.33 39.55 -31.20
C ARG A 4 61.94 38.05 -31.01
N THR A 5 61.16 37.89 -29.93
CA THR A 5 60.12 36.90 -29.52
C THR A 5 59.25 36.25 -30.59
N TRP A 6 58.82 34.99 -30.36
CA TRP A 6 57.41 34.51 -30.41
C TRP A 6 57.21 33.19 -29.62
N LEU A 7 56.16 33.15 -28.78
CA LEU A 7 55.58 31.97 -28.10
C LEU A 7 54.95 30.98 -29.11
N ARG A 8 54.93 29.68 -28.79
CA ARG A 8 53.74 28.81 -29.01
C ARG A 8 53.57 27.75 -27.92
N LEU A 9 52.33 27.70 -27.43
CA LEU A 9 51.73 26.68 -26.56
C LEU A 9 51.65 25.31 -27.25
N ALA A 10 51.72 24.24 -26.47
CA ALA A 10 51.12 22.95 -26.81
C ALA A 10 50.22 22.50 -25.63
N SER A 11 48.98 22.22 -25.99
CA SER A 11 47.80 22.15 -25.14
C SER A 11 47.66 20.80 -24.45
N VAL A 12 47.21 20.83 -23.19
CA VAL A 12 46.69 19.66 -22.47
C VAL A 12 45.31 19.32 -23.05
N SER A 13 45.17 18.16 -23.67
CA SER A 13 43.88 17.63 -24.13
C SER A 13 43.64 16.27 -23.49
N LEU A 14 43.17 16.28 -22.24
CA LEU A 14 42.69 15.10 -21.52
C LEU A 14 41.62 15.58 -20.53
N GLY A 15 40.36 15.64 -20.96
CA GLY A 15 39.29 16.12 -20.08
C GLY A 15 37.90 16.25 -20.66
N PHE A 16 37.47 15.40 -21.61
CA PHE A 16 36.09 15.49 -22.14
C PHE A 16 35.33 14.16 -22.29
N TRP A 17 35.94 13.02 -21.93
CA TRP A 17 35.29 11.71 -22.09
C TRP A 17 34.56 11.18 -20.85
N MET A 18 34.79 11.73 -19.65
CA MET A 18 34.09 11.24 -18.44
C MET A 18 32.68 11.81 -18.26
N LEU A 19 32.40 13.02 -18.74
CA LEU A 19 31.10 13.69 -18.51
C LEU A 19 29.94 13.12 -19.35
N HIS A 20 30.21 12.51 -20.51
CA HIS A 20 29.17 11.90 -21.35
C HIS A 20 28.70 10.52 -20.82
N SER A 21 29.50 9.85 -20.00
CA SER A 21 29.15 8.51 -19.47
C SER A 21 28.11 8.56 -18.34
N LEU A 22 28.05 9.67 -17.60
CA LEU A 22 27.11 9.86 -16.50
C LEU A 22 25.70 10.19 -17.02
N ALA A 23 25.58 11.14 -17.95
CA ALA A 23 24.29 11.53 -18.53
C ALA A 23 23.58 10.37 -19.25
N TYR A 24 24.34 9.50 -19.95
CA TYR A 24 23.77 8.33 -20.64
C TYR A 24 23.25 7.26 -19.66
N GLY A 25 23.88 7.13 -18.49
CA GLY A 25 23.46 6.19 -17.45
C GLY A 25 22.15 6.60 -16.77
N ASP A 26 21.92 7.90 -16.63
CA ASP A 26 20.72 8.47 -16.03
C ASP A 26 19.51 8.35 -16.98
N ASP A 27 19.69 8.66 -18.28
CA ASP A 27 18.65 8.49 -19.31
C ASP A 27 18.20 7.02 -19.45
N ALA A 28 19.13 6.07 -19.34
CA ALA A 28 18.82 4.64 -19.40
C ALA A 28 18.02 4.15 -18.18
N MET A 29 18.31 4.70 -17.00
CA MET A 29 17.58 4.33 -15.78
C MET A 29 16.17 4.93 -15.76
N ASP A 30 16.01 6.16 -16.25
CA ASP A 30 14.69 6.79 -16.42
C ASP A 30 13.82 5.99 -17.40
N ALA A 31 14.38 5.54 -18.53
CA ALA A 31 13.65 4.68 -19.46
C ALA A 31 13.21 3.35 -18.82
N ARG A 32 14.08 2.74 -18.00
CA ARG A 32 13.79 1.50 -17.27
C ARG A 32 12.72 1.70 -16.20
N ALA A 33 12.82 2.76 -15.41
CA ALA A 33 11.84 3.15 -14.40
C ALA A 33 10.47 3.42 -15.02
N LYS A 34 10.43 4.19 -16.12
CA LYS A 34 9.19 4.47 -16.86
C LYS A 34 8.53 3.19 -17.36
N LYS A 35 9.30 2.29 -17.97
CA LYS A 35 8.81 0.98 -18.43
C LYS A 35 8.24 0.15 -17.27
N PHE A 36 8.88 0.17 -16.11
CA PHE A 36 8.37 -0.49 -14.90
C PHE A 36 7.01 0.09 -14.48
N VAL A 37 6.90 1.41 -14.37
CA VAL A 37 5.65 2.10 -13.99
C VAL A 37 4.53 1.79 -14.98
N GLU A 38 4.79 1.87 -16.29
CA GLU A 38 3.80 1.55 -17.32
C GLU A 38 3.30 0.10 -17.22
N ALA A 39 4.22 -0.85 -17.03
CA ALA A 39 3.87 -2.26 -16.85
C ALA A 39 3.06 -2.51 -15.57
N HIS A 40 3.46 -1.89 -14.46
CA HIS A 40 2.71 -1.93 -13.20
C HIS A 40 1.29 -1.40 -13.39
N VAL A 41 1.14 -0.20 -13.97
CA VAL A 41 -0.17 0.42 -14.19
C VAL A 41 -1.05 -0.45 -15.09
N ALA A 42 -0.50 -1.00 -16.17
CA ALA A 42 -1.24 -1.88 -17.07
C ALA A 42 -1.73 -3.15 -16.35
N LYS A 43 -0.91 -3.73 -15.47
CA LYS A 43 -1.24 -4.93 -14.70
C LYS A 43 -2.25 -4.66 -13.57
N MET A 44 -2.02 -3.61 -12.80
CA MET A 44 -2.76 -3.35 -11.56
C MET A 44 -4.10 -2.66 -11.79
N ARG A 45 -4.22 -1.79 -12.80
CA ARG A 45 -5.48 -1.05 -13.06
C ARG A 45 -6.73 -1.94 -13.12
N PRO A 46 -6.78 -3.07 -13.85
CA PRO A 46 -7.96 -3.92 -13.85
C PRO A 46 -8.19 -4.60 -12.49
N LEU A 47 -7.13 -5.00 -11.77
CA LEU A 47 -7.21 -5.66 -10.47
C LEU A 47 -7.74 -4.71 -9.39
N GLU A 48 -7.23 -3.48 -9.35
CA GLU A 48 -7.69 -2.45 -8.43
C GLU A 48 -9.14 -2.02 -8.72
N LYS A 49 -9.53 -1.93 -10.00
CA LYS A 49 -10.92 -1.69 -10.37
C LYS A 49 -11.83 -2.81 -9.84
N GLU A 50 -11.46 -4.07 -10.05
CA GLU A 50 -12.23 -5.23 -9.56
C GLU A 50 -12.33 -5.20 -8.02
N SER A 51 -11.21 -4.98 -7.33
CA SER A 51 -11.14 -4.89 -5.87
C SER A 51 -11.99 -3.74 -5.32
N GLY A 52 -11.92 -2.56 -5.94
CA GLY A 52 -12.71 -1.40 -5.53
C GLY A 52 -14.22 -1.62 -5.67
N ILE A 53 -14.67 -2.26 -6.76
CA ILE A 53 -16.08 -2.61 -6.93
C ILE A 53 -16.50 -3.70 -5.93
N ALA A 54 -15.68 -4.75 -5.74
CA ALA A 54 -15.96 -5.79 -4.75
C ALA A 54 -16.02 -5.25 -3.31
N TRP A 55 -15.15 -4.30 -2.97
CA TRP A 55 -15.18 -3.60 -1.70
C TRP A 55 -16.46 -2.79 -1.52
N TRP A 56 -16.88 -2.07 -2.56
CA TRP A 56 -18.12 -1.29 -2.55
C TRP A 56 -19.35 -2.19 -2.34
N ASP A 57 -19.45 -3.27 -3.10
CA ASP A 57 -20.56 -4.22 -3.01
C ASP A 57 -20.62 -4.81 -1.59
N ALA A 58 -19.50 -5.33 -1.07
CA ALA A 58 -19.42 -5.91 0.27
C ALA A 58 -19.87 -4.94 1.37
N ASN A 59 -19.43 -3.67 1.30
CA ASN A 59 -19.72 -2.67 2.32
C ASN A 59 -21.12 -2.05 2.22
N THR A 60 -21.77 -2.16 1.07
CA THR A 60 -23.13 -1.64 0.87
C THR A 60 -24.22 -2.70 1.07
N THR A 61 -23.89 -3.99 0.88
CA THR A 61 -24.86 -5.09 1.03
C THR A 61 -24.72 -5.85 2.35
N GLY A 62 -23.50 -5.99 2.88
CA GLY A 62 -23.22 -6.83 4.03
C GLY A 62 -23.27 -8.35 3.75
N LYS A 63 -23.38 -8.78 2.49
CA LYS A 63 -23.59 -10.20 2.12
C LYS A 63 -22.30 -11.01 2.14
N ASP A 64 -22.43 -12.28 2.50
CA ASP A 64 -21.32 -13.23 2.58
C ASP A 64 -20.61 -13.40 1.23
N GLU A 65 -21.36 -13.51 0.13
CA GLU A 65 -20.79 -13.69 -1.21
C GLU A 65 -20.00 -12.45 -1.68
N ASP A 66 -20.46 -11.26 -1.32
CA ASP A 66 -19.77 -10.02 -1.67
C ASP A 66 -18.46 -9.88 -0.88
N PHE A 67 -18.45 -10.26 0.40
CA PHE A 67 -17.23 -10.33 1.21
C PHE A 67 -16.25 -11.42 0.71
N GLN A 68 -16.73 -12.56 0.21
CA GLN A 68 -15.88 -13.57 -0.42
C GLN A 68 -15.26 -13.04 -1.72
N ARG A 69 -16.04 -12.32 -2.55
CA ARG A 69 -15.52 -11.70 -3.77
C ARG A 69 -14.45 -10.66 -3.47
N LYS A 70 -14.67 -9.83 -2.45
CA LYS A 70 -13.70 -8.83 -1.99
C LYS A 70 -12.37 -9.48 -1.55
N GLU A 71 -12.43 -10.53 -0.74
CA GLU A 71 -11.24 -11.27 -0.31
C GLU A 71 -10.48 -11.87 -1.49
N ALA A 72 -11.18 -12.51 -2.43
CA ALA A 72 -10.57 -13.06 -3.63
C ALA A 72 -9.90 -11.98 -4.49
N ALA A 73 -10.55 -10.82 -4.65
CA ALA A 73 -9.99 -9.69 -5.41
C ALA A 73 -8.73 -9.11 -4.75
N GLN A 74 -8.72 -8.94 -3.42
CA GLN A 74 -7.54 -8.48 -2.69
C GLN A 74 -6.39 -9.50 -2.78
N ASN A 75 -6.68 -10.80 -2.68
CA ASN A 75 -5.67 -11.85 -2.82
C ASN A 75 -5.02 -11.85 -4.22
N LYS A 76 -5.72 -11.44 -5.28
CA LYS A 76 -5.13 -11.26 -6.62
C LYS A 76 -4.15 -10.08 -6.67
N ILE A 77 -4.48 -8.98 -5.99
CA ILE A 77 -3.59 -7.82 -5.86
C ILE A 77 -2.33 -8.22 -5.10
N ASP A 78 -2.49 -8.82 -3.92
CA ASP A 78 -1.36 -9.24 -3.08
C ASP A 78 -0.46 -10.23 -3.81
N ALA A 79 -1.02 -11.20 -4.55
CA ALA A 79 -0.25 -12.13 -5.37
C ALA A 79 0.52 -11.44 -6.52
N ALA A 80 -0.05 -10.41 -7.15
CA ALA A 80 0.63 -9.67 -8.21
C ALA A 80 1.80 -8.82 -7.70
N LEU A 81 1.68 -8.30 -6.47
CA LEU A 81 2.71 -7.52 -5.80
C LEU A 81 3.79 -8.40 -5.13
N ALA A 82 3.45 -9.63 -4.74
CA ALA A 82 4.35 -10.58 -4.10
C ALA A 82 5.34 -11.27 -5.07
N ASP A 83 5.29 -10.98 -6.37
CA ASP A 83 6.19 -11.61 -7.35
C ASP A 83 7.66 -11.19 -7.09
N PRO A 84 8.54 -12.12 -6.68
CA PRO A 84 9.91 -11.79 -6.29
C PRO A 84 10.78 -11.41 -7.50
N VAL A 85 10.41 -11.81 -8.72
CA VAL A 85 11.13 -11.42 -9.95
C VAL A 85 10.85 -9.95 -10.25
N VAL A 86 9.57 -9.56 -10.21
CA VAL A 86 9.17 -8.16 -10.43
C VAL A 86 9.72 -7.26 -9.33
N PHE A 87 9.70 -7.71 -8.07
CA PHE A 87 10.26 -6.92 -6.98
C PHE A 87 11.77 -6.70 -7.10
N ARG A 88 12.54 -7.71 -7.54
CA ARG A 88 14.00 -7.54 -7.76
C ARG A 88 14.31 -6.49 -8.81
N GLU A 89 13.51 -6.41 -9.88
CA GLU A 89 13.63 -5.36 -10.89
C GLU A 89 13.39 -3.98 -10.28
N LEU A 90 12.28 -3.82 -9.56
CA LEU A 90 11.93 -2.58 -8.89
C LEU A 90 12.99 -2.13 -7.90
N LYS A 91 13.49 -3.07 -7.08
CA LYS A 91 14.55 -2.84 -6.11
C LYS A 91 15.84 -2.37 -6.80
N THR A 92 16.20 -2.98 -7.93
CA THR A 92 17.36 -2.56 -8.72
C THR A 92 17.24 -1.11 -9.20
N ILE A 93 16.06 -0.71 -9.69
CA ILE A 93 15.80 0.67 -10.13
C ILE A 93 15.85 1.63 -8.93
N LYS A 94 15.23 1.26 -7.82
CA LYS A 94 15.19 2.04 -6.57
C LYS A 94 16.59 2.29 -6.00
N GLU A 95 17.42 1.24 -5.91
CA GLU A 95 18.74 1.29 -5.28
C GLU A 95 19.83 1.87 -6.20
N SER A 96 19.55 2.05 -7.49
CA SER A 96 20.55 2.61 -8.39
C SER A 96 20.82 4.09 -8.14
N GLU A 97 19.87 4.81 -7.52
CA GLU A 97 19.93 6.27 -7.27
C GLU A 97 20.21 7.11 -8.54
N LYS A 98 19.86 6.56 -9.70
CA LYS A 98 20.14 7.12 -11.05
C LYS A 98 18.88 7.54 -11.81
N VAL A 99 17.71 7.45 -11.18
CA VAL A 99 16.47 7.98 -11.75
C VAL A 99 16.52 9.50 -11.60
N SER A 100 16.72 10.20 -12.71
CA SER A 100 16.98 11.65 -12.72
C SER A 100 15.69 12.47 -12.65
N ASP A 101 14.61 11.96 -13.25
CA ASP A 101 13.28 12.54 -13.11
C ASP A 101 12.75 12.35 -11.68
N LYS A 102 12.55 13.47 -10.97
CA LYS A 102 12.12 13.48 -9.56
C LYS A 102 10.72 12.89 -9.35
N LEU A 103 9.80 13.08 -10.30
CA LEU A 103 8.46 12.52 -10.21
C LEU A 103 8.53 11.00 -10.41
N LEU A 104 9.32 10.55 -11.38
CA LEU A 104 9.52 9.13 -11.63
C LEU A 104 10.22 8.44 -10.47
N ALA A 105 11.24 9.06 -9.88
CA ALA A 105 11.90 8.57 -8.67
C ALA A 105 10.89 8.41 -7.52
N ARG A 106 10.00 9.39 -7.33
CA ARG A 106 8.94 9.32 -6.32
C ARG A 106 7.95 8.19 -6.58
N GLN A 107 7.59 7.93 -7.84
CA GLN A 107 6.74 6.79 -8.21
C GLN A 107 7.42 5.47 -7.85
N ILE A 108 8.71 5.32 -8.19
CA ILE A 108 9.50 4.13 -7.83
C ILE A 108 9.56 3.93 -6.31
N ASP A 109 9.74 4.99 -5.52
CA ASP A 109 9.72 4.89 -4.05
C ASP A 109 8.39 4.33 -3.52
N VAL A 110 7.26 4.87 -4.00
CA VAL A 110 5.93 4.45 -3.56
C VAL A 110 5.66 3.00 -3.96
N LEU A 111 5.99 2.64 -5.21
CA LEU A 111 5.87 1.26 -5.68
C LEU A 111 6.75 0.33 -4.87
N TYR A 112 8.00 0.71 -4.60
CA TYR A 112 8.92 -0.13 -3.83
C TYR A 112 8.33 -0.49 -2.47
N LEU A 113 7.77 0.47 -1.75
CA LEU A 113 7.12 0.23 -0.45
C LEU A 113 5.89 -0.69 -0.59
N GLY A 114 5.06 -0.46 -1.61
CA GLY A 114 3.87 -1.28 -1.88
C GLY A 114 4.20 -2.74 -2.21
N TYR A 115 5.29 -2.99 -2.94
CA TYR A 115 5.75 -4.35 -3.23
C TYR A 115 6.48 -4.98 -2.03
N LEU A 116 7.27 -4.18 -1.29
CA LEU A 116 8.05 -4.64 -0.14
C LEU A 116 7.17 -5.30 0.92
N GLU A 117 6.03 -4.70 1.26
CA GLU A 117 5.08 -5.26 2.24
C GLU A 117 4.59 -6.66 1.85
N LYS A 118 4.66 -7.01 0.55
CA LYS A 118 4.17 -8.28 0.00
C LYS A 118 5.26 -9.33 -0.18
N GLN A 119 6.52 -9.05 0.16
CA GLN A 119 7.63 -9.99 0.03
C GLN A 119 7.72 -10.95 1.23
N VAL A 120 6.62 -11.61 1.55
CA VAL A 120 6.49 -12.57 2.67
C VAL A 120 5.80 -13.86 2.17
N ASP A 121 5.62 -14.84 3.05
CA ASP A 121 4.91 -16.08 2.70
C ASP A 121 3.51 -15.78 2.10
N PRO A 122 3.19 -16.30 0.89
CA PRO A 122 1.87 -16.14 0.28
C PRO A 122 0.71 -16.66 1.13
N LEU A 123 0.93 -17.68 1.98
CA LEU A 123 -0.08 -18.15 2.92
C LEU A 123 -0.33 -17.12 4.02
N LEU A 124 0.72 -16.49 4.54
CA LEU A 124 0.62 -15.41 5.53
C LEU A 124 -0.17 -14.22 4.97
N LEU A 125 0.07 -13.83 3.70
CA LEU A 125 -0.71 -12.77 3.05
C LEU A 125 -2.21 -13.13 3.00
N ARG A 126 -2.55 -14.35 2.58
CA ARG A 126 -3.94 -14.81 2.52
C ARG A 126 -4.60 -14.82 3.90
N GLU A 127 -3.90 -15.29 4.92
CA GLU A 127 -4.41 -15.27 6.30
C GLU A 127 -4.66 -13.83 6.80
N MET A 128 -3.76 -12.90 6.51
CA MET A 128 -3.94 -11.48 6.84
C MET A 128 -5.16 -10.89 6.14
N VAL A 129 -5.34 -11.15 4.84
CA VAL A 129 -6.49 -10.68 4.06
C VAL A 129 -7.78 -11.27 4.63
N ALA A 130 -7.85 -12.59 4.84
CA ALA A 130 -9.03 -13.26 5.38
C ALA A 130 -9.41 -12.70 6.76
N LYS A 131 -8.43 -12.48 7.65
CA LYS A 131 -8.68 -11.91 8.98
C LYS A 131 -9.13 -10.46 8.94
N ALA A 132 -8.49 -9.62 8.11
CA ALA A 132 -8.95 -8.25 7.92
C ALA A 132 -10.38 -8.22 7.36
N ASN A 133 -10.71 -9.11 6.42
CA ASN A 133 -12.02 -9.20 5.80
C ASN A 133 -13.11 -9.63 6.81
N ALA A 134 -12.82 -10.62 7.65
CA ALA A 134 -13.72 -11.07 8.71
C ALA A 134 -14.03 -9.97 9.73
N ILE A 135 -13.01 -9.21 10.16
CA ILE A 135 -13.17 -8.08 11.08
C ILE A 135 -14.06 -7.01 10.47
N GLU A 136 -13.79 -6.61 9.22
CA GLU A 136 -14.57 -5.58 8.53
C GLU A 136 -16.03 -6.01 8.34
N LYS A 137 -16.27 -7.27 7.96
CA LYS A 137 -17.63 -7.83 7.87
C LYS A 137 -18.34 -7.75 9.20
N ALA A 138 -17.68 -8.16 10.30
CA ALA A 138 -18.27 -8.13 11.63
C ALA A 138 -18.69 -6.72 12.04
N PHE A 139 -17.92 -5.69 11.71
CA PHE A 139 -18.33 -4.29 11.92
C PHE A 139 -19.50 -3.88 11.02
N ASN A 140 -19.47 -4.24 9.73
CA ASN A 140 -20.47 -3.81 8.74
C ASN A 140 -21.88 -4.35 9.07
N VAL A 141 -21.97 -5.63 9.43
CA VAL A 141 -23.26 -6.29 9.70
C VAL A 141 -23.74 -6.11 11.13
N PHE A 142 -22.93 -5.54 12.02
CA PHE A 142 -23.29 -5.37 13.43
C PHE A 142 -24.51 -4.47 13.59
N ARG A 143 -25.39 -4.84 14.53
CA ARG A 143 -26.54 -4.03 14.93
C ARG A 143 -26.51 -3.90 16.46
N ALA A 144 -26.45 -2.68 16.95
CA ALA A 144 -26.46 -2.42 18.38
C ALA A 144 -27.85 -2.76 18.93
N GLU A 145 -27.92 -3.55 19.99
CA GLU A 145 -29.18 -3.85 20.67
C GLU A 145 -29.33 -2.96 21.90
N VAL A 146 -30.36 -2.11 21.89
CA VAL A 146 -30.63 -1.13 22.94
C VAL A 146 -32.12 -1.16 23.24
N ASP A 147 -32.48 -1.44 24.49
CA ASP A 147 -33.87 -1.54 24.96
C ASP A 147 -34.74 -2.43 24.04
N GLY A 148 -34.19 -3.59 23.61
CA GLY A 148 -34.86 -4.56 22.73
C GLY A 148 -34.94 -4.17 21.25
N LYS A 149 -34.40 -3.02 20.86
CA LYS A 149 -34.35 -2.55 19.46
C LYS A 149 -32.97 -2.79 18.86
N LYS A 150 -32.94 -3.31 17.64
CA LYS A 150 -31.71 -3.38 16.83
C LYS A 150 -31.55 -2.09 16.05
N LEU A 151 -30.44 -1.39 16.28
CA LEU A 151 -30.09 -0.12 15.64
C LEU A 151 -29.04 -0.33 14.56
N SER A 152 -29.23 0.32 13.42
CA SER A 152 -28.16 0.48 12.43
C SER A 152 -27.13 1.51 12.91
N GLU A 153 -25.95 1.54 12.29
CA GLU A 153 -24.94 2.57 12.54
C GLU A 153 -25.48 3.98 12.27
N ASN A 154 -26.37 4.14 11.27
CA ASN A 154 -27.03 5.41 10.99
C ASN A 154 -27.98 5.81 12.12
N ASP A 155 -28.75 4.87 12.68
CA ASP A 155 -29.62 5.13 13.82
C ASP A 155 -28.79 5.53 15.05
N VAL A 156 -27.71 4.79 15.33
CA VAL A 156 -26.76 5.11 16.42
C VAL A 156 -26.23 6.53 16.26
N ARG A 157 -25.70 6.88 15.08
CA ARG A 157 -25.15 8.23 14.80
C ARG A 157 -26.21 9.31 14.94
N LYS A 158 -27.41 9.05 14.43
CA LYS A 158 -28.54 9.97 14.54
C LYS A 158 -28.89 10.23 16.00
N THR A 159 -29.09 9.19 16.80
CA THR A 159 -29.39 9.35 18.24
C THR A 159 -28.27 10.07 18.99
N LEU A 160 -27.00 9.73 18.73
CA LEU A 160 -25.87 10.39 19.38
C LEU A 160 -25.73 11.87 19.02
N LYS A 161 -26.25 12.29 17.86
CA LYS A 161 -26.25 13.67 17.36
C LYS A 161 -27.47 14.47 17.82
N GLU A 162 -28.66 13.86 17.79
CA GLU A 162 -29.94 14.56 17.94
C GLU A 162 -30.53 14.46 19.35
N SER A 163 -30.23 13.40 20.10
CA SER A 163 -30.77 13.24 21.46
C SER A 163 -30.15 14.25 22.42
N THR A 164 -31.00 14.87 23.25
CA THR A 164 -30.59 15.71 24.37
C THR A 164 -30.53 14.94 25.69
N SER A 165 -30.94 13.67 25.71
CA SER A 165 -30.90 12.80 26.88
C SER A 165 -29.52 12.15 27.05
N SER A 166 -28.84 12.46 28.16
CA SER A 166 -27.55 11.84 28.49
C SER A 166 -27.68 10.32 28.63
N ASP A 167 -28.76 9.85 29.25
CA ASP A 167 -29.00 8.42 29.50
C ASP A 167 -29.23 7.67 28.18
N GLU A 168 -30.00 8.24 27.26
CA GLU A 168 -30.24 7.63 25.94
C GLU A 168 -28.94 7.54 25.14
N ARG A 169 -28.17 8.64 25.08
CA ARG A 169 -26.88 8.67 24.38
C ARG A 169 -25.90 7.66 24.97
N ARG A 170 -25.85 7.54 26.29
CA ARG A 170 -24.99 6.57 26.98
C ARG A 170 -25.36 5.15 26.59
N LYS A 171 -26.64 4.77 26.70
CA LYS A 171 -27.11 3.42 26.33
C LYS A 171 -26.77 3.08 24.87
N VAL A 172 -27.03 4.01 23.95
CA VAL A 172 -26.75 3.82 22.52
C VAL A 172 -25.25 3.73 22.25
N TRP A 173 -24.45 4.58 22.89
CA TRP A 173 -22.99 4.51 22.79
C TRP A 173 -22.47 3.17 23.31
N GLU A 174 -22.81 2.76 24.53
CA GLU A 174 -22.39 1.49 25.13
C GLU A 174 -22.84 0.29 24.28
N GLY A 175 -24.08 0.31 23.79
CA GLY A 175 -24.61 -0.70 22.85
C GLY A 175 -23.77 -0.80 21.57
N SER A 176 -23.39 0.35 20.98
CA SER A 176 -22.53 0.37 19.80
C SER A 176 -21.13 -0.20 20.05
N LYS A 177 -20.59 -0.08 21.27
CA LYS A 177 -19.23 -0.54 21.62
C LYS A 177 -19.14 -2.05 21.83
N ARG A 178 -20.27 -2.75 21.99
CA ARG A 178 -20.29 -4.22 22.13
C ARG A 178 -19.67 -4.96 20.94
N VAL A 179 -19.69 -4.36 19.74
CA VAL A 179 -18.96 -4.91 18.58
C VAL A 179 -17.48 -5.13 18.87
N GLY A 180 -16.88 -4.31 19.73
CA GLY A 180 -15.47 -4.42 20.14
C GLY A 180 -15.14 -5.78 20.75
N ALA A 181 -16.02 -6.32 21.59
CA ALA A 181 -15.83 -7.65 22.19
C ALA A 181 -15.88 -8.75 21.13
N ASN A 182 -16.71 -8.60 20.10
CA ASN A 182 -16.84 -9.59 19.02
C ASN A 182 -15.59 -9.63 18.13
N VAL A 183 -14.97 -8.48 17.86
CA VAL A 183 -13.83 -8.38 16.93
C VAL A 183 -12.46 -8.46 17.60
N ALA A 184 -12.37 -8.24 18.92
CA ALA A 184 -11.10 -8.17 19.63
C ALA A 184 -10.20 -9.41 19.43
N PRO A 185 -10.71 -10.66 19.49
CA PRO A 185 -9.88 -11.84 19.26
C PRO A 185 -9.24 -11.87 17.87
N ASP A 186 -10.03 -11.59 16.82
CA ASP A 186 -9.52 -11.56 15.45
C ASP A 186 -8.59 -10.37 15.20
N LEU A 187 -8.84 -9.20 15.82
CA LEU A 187 -7.95 -8.05 15.72
C LEU A 187 -6.57 -8.34 16.33
N ILE A 188 -6.53 -9.01 17.49
CA ILE A 188 -5.28 -9.45 18.12
C ILE A 188 -4.56 -10.47 17.22
N ALA A 189 -5.30 -11.42 16.63
CA ALA A 189 -4.72 -12.38 15.69
C ALA A 189 -4.14 -11.69 14.46
N LEU A 190 -4.86 -10.75 13.85
CA LEU A 190 -4.38 -9.96 12.71
C LEU A 190 -3.13 -9.14 13.06
N ALA A 191 -3.08 -8.53 14.25
CA ALA A 191 -1.91 -7.79 14.70
C ALA A 191 -0.67 -8.70 14.82
N LYS A 192 -0.83 -9.93 15.30
CA LYS A 192 0.25 -10.93 15.37
C LYS A 192 0.73 -11.34 13.97
N LEU A 193 -0.19 -11.62 13.05
CA LEU A 193 0.15 -11.96 11.66
C LEU A 193 0.93 -10.83 10.97
N ARG A 194 0.47 -9.59 11.16
CA ARG A 194 1.15 -8.38 10.65
C ARG A 194 2.55 -8.19 11.21
N ASN A 195 2.74 -8.43 12.52
CA ASN A 195 4.07 -8.38 13.12
C ASN A 195 4.97 -9.53 12.66
N GLN A 196 4.41 -10.72 12.42
CA GLN A 196 5.15 -11.82 11.80
C GLN A 196 5.64 -11.45 10.39
N ALA A 197 4.78 -10.84 9.56
CA ALA A 197 5.17 -10.36 8.24
C ALA A 197 6.27 -9.29 8.33
N ALA A 198 6.12 -8.30 9.22
CA ALA A 198 7.12 -7.26 9.44
C ALA A 198 8.49 -7.84 9.86
N ALA A 199 8.50 -8.83 10.76
CA ALA A 199 9.72 -9.49 11.19
C ALA A 199 10.42 -10.26 10.06
N GLN A 200 9.67 -10.91 9.16
CA GLN A 200 10.24 -11.56 7.96
C GLN A 200 10.93 -10.55 7.02
N LEU A 201 10.44 -9.31 7.00
CA LEU A 201 10.99 -8.21 6.21
C LEU A 201 12.10 -7.43 6.93
N GLY A 202 12.45 -7.80 8.16
CA GLY A 202 13.52 -7.17 8.95
C GLY A 202 13.10 -5.95 9.78
N PHE A 203 11.80 -5.69 9.94
CA PHE A 203 11.27 -4.61 10.79
C PHE A 203 10.96 -5.13 12.21
N ASN A 204 11.02 -4.26 13.23
CA ASN A 204 10.73 -4.71 14.61
C ASN A 204 9.23 -4.95 14.84
N ASN A 205 8.36 -4.27 14.09
CA ASN A 205 6.91 -4.43 14.14
C ASN A 205 6.26 -3.81 12.89
N TYR A 206 4.95 -4.02 12.72
CA TYR A 206 4.16 -3.56 11.58
C TYR A 206 4.08 -2.02 11.40
N HIS A 207 4.44 -1.23 12.40
CA HIS A 207 4.34 0.23 12.36
C HIS A 207 5.67 0.94 12.05
N GLN A 208 6.71 0.18 11.70
CA GLN A 208 8.02 0.70 11.25
C GLN A 208 8.19 0.45 9.76
#